data_AF-A0A8T6LH50-F1
#
_entry.id   AF-A0A8T6LH50-F1
#
_cell.length_a   1.000
_cell.length_b   1.000
_cell.length_c   1.000
_cell.angle_alpha   90.00
_cell.angle_beta   90.00
_cell.angle_gamma   90.00
#
_symmetry.space_group_name_H-M   'P 1'
#
loop_
_entity.id
_entity.type
_entity.pdbx_description
1 polymer ?
#
loop_
_entity_poly.entity_id
_entity_poly.type
_entity_poly.pdbx_seq_one_letter_code
_entity_poly.pdbx_strand_id
1 'polypeptide(L)'
;MLNFINHPLTGTPYGTALDLCVVVSILAWLTSVITREYSWADRLWSLCPPIYCLIVAADADFASPRLNLMAVLVTLWGLRLTYNYARKGGFSKGGEDYRWAAIHEKIGPVGFQALNLLFIAPGQMLTVWLFASPVHQAWLWRETPMTFLD
;
A
#
# COMPACT_ATOMS: atom_id res chain seq x y z
N MET A 1 8.86 1.57 -16.68
CA MET A 1 8.36 2.19 -15.42
C MET A 1 7.08 2.95 -15.69
N LEU A 2 6.16 2.98 -14.73
CA LEU A 2 4.98 3.86 -14.79
C LEU A 2 5.45 5.31 -14.66
N ASN A 3 4.84 6.23 -15.41
CA ASN A 3 5.12 7.67 -15.35
C ASN A 3 3.84 8.45 -15.72
N PHE A 4 2.76 8.21 -14.97
CA PHE A 4 1.47 8.85 -15.22
C PHE A 4 1.39 10.27 -14.66
N ILE A 5 2.19 10.55 -13.61
CA ILE A 5 2.18 11.82 -12.89
C ILE A 5 3.59 12.38 -12.86
N ASN A 6 3.72 13.67 -13.13
CA ASN A 6 5.02 14.34 -13.08
C ASN A 6 5.32 14.72 -11.62
N HIS A 7 6.40 14.17 -11.06
CA HIS A 7 6.75 14.35 -9.65
C HIS A 7 8.28 14.23 -9.43
N PRO A 8 8.84 14.68 -8.30
CA PRO A 8 10.30 14.67 -8.09
C PRO A 8 10.97 13.29 -8.15
N LEU A 9 10.21 12.21 -7.97
CA LEU A 9 10.69 10.83 -7.99
C LEU A 9 10.56 10.15 -9.37
N THR A 10 10.20 10.91 -10.42
CA THR A 10 9.96 10.36 -11.77
C THR A 10 11.25 9.69 -12.28
N GLY A 11 11.11 8.48 -12.83
CA GLY A 11 12.25 7.65 -13.25
C GLY A 11 12.91 6.81 -12.16
N THR A 12 12.42 6.87 -10.90
CA THR A 12 12.84 5.94 -9.84
C THR A 12 11.81 4.81 -9.65
N PRO A 13 12.20 3.62 -9.16
CA PRO A 13 11.22 2.57 -8.88
C PRO A 13 10.27 2.93 -7.73
N TYR A 14 10.72 3.76 -6.78
CA TYR A 14 9.86 4.26 -5.71
C TYR A 14 8.82 5.29 -6.24
N GLY A 15 9.17 6.05 -7.27
CA GLY A 15 8.22 6.86 -8.05
C GLY A 15 7.22 6.00 -8.82
N THR A 16 7.65 4.89 -9.41
CA THR A 16 6.72 3.91 -10.02
C THR A 16 5.73 3.36 -8.99
N ALA A 17 6.17 3.12 -7.75
CA ALA A 17 5.29 2.72 -6.65
C ALA A 17 4.31 3.84 -6.24
N LEU A 18 4.67 5.11 -6.40
CA LEU A 18 3.77 6.25 -6.16
C LEU A 18 2.67 6.34 -7.21
N ASP A 19 3.02 6.16 -8.48
CA ASP A 19 2.03 6.08 -9.56
C ASP A 19 1.04 4.94 -9.32
N LEU A 20 1.54 3.76 -8.93
CA LEU A 20 0.69 2.64 -8.54
C LEU A 20 -0.18 2.98 -7.33
N CYS A 21 0.37 3.65 -6.31
CA CYS A 21 -0.36 4.13 -5.14
C CYS A 21 -1.56 5.00 -5.54
N VAL A 22 -1.39 5.92 -6.50
CA VAL A 22 -2.49 6.76 -6.99
C VAL A 22 -3.55 5.92 -7.71
N VAL A 23 -3.13 5.01 -8.58
CA VAL A 23 -4.06 4.10 -9.29
C VAL A 23 -4.87 3.26 -8.30
N VAL A 24 -4.22 2.62 -7.32
CA VAL A 24 -4.93 1.79 -6.33
C VAL A 24 -5.81 2.62 -5.40
N SER A 25 -5.46 3.89 -5.12
CA SER A 25 -6.31 4.81 -4.36
C SER A 25 -7.62 5.09 -5.09
N ILE A 26 -7.54 5.38 -6.39
CA ILE A 26 -8.71 5.64 -7.24
C ILE A 26 -9.56 4.37 -7.33
N LEU A 27 -8.93 3.21 -7.55
CA LEU A 27 -9.65 1.93 -7.61
C LEU A 27 -10.33 1.61 -6.29
N ALA A 28 -9.64 1.75 -5.15
CA ALA A 28 -10.19 1.49 -3.82
C ALA A 28 -11.38 2.41 -3.52
N TRP A 29 -11.26 3.70 -3.86
CA TRP A 29 -12.37 4.64 -3.72
C TRP A 29 -13.55 4.24 -4.61
N LEU A 30 -13.31 4.00 -5.90
CA LEU A 30 -14.36 3.62 -6.85
C LEU A 30 -15.08 2.33 -6.42
N THR A 31 -14.32 1.29 -6.05
CA THR A 31 -14.90 0.04 -5.56
C THR A 31 -15.68 0.26 -4.29
N SER A 32 -15.20 1.10 -3.37
CA SER A 32 -15.92 1.39 -2.12
C SER A 32 -17.28 2.02 -2.34
N VAL A 33 -17.39 2.92 -3.33
CA VAL A 33 -18.66 3.56 -3.69
C VAL A 33 -19.61 2.57 -4.36
N ILE A 34 -19.10 1.74 -5.28
CA ILE A 34 -19.91 0.74 -6.00
C ILE A 34 -20.44 -0.33 -5.06
N THR A 35 -19.57 -0.88 -4.20
CA THR A 35 -19.93 -1.99 -3.31
C THR A 35 -20.52 -1.54 -1.98
N ARG A 36 -20.45 -0.23 -1.67
CA ARG A 36 -20.75 0.34 -0.35
C ARG A 36 -20.00 -0.38 0.76
N GLU A 37 -18.70 -0.56 0.53
CA GLU A 37 -17.80 -1.28 1.44
C GLU A 37 -16.48 -0.50 1.50
N TYR A 38 -16.09 0.00 2.67
CA TYR A 38 -14.99 0.96 2.81
C TYR A 38 -13.68 0.33 3.32
N SER A 39 -13.68 -0.97 3.64
CA SER A 39 -12.49 -1.74 3.99
C SER A 39 -11.69 -2.28 2.79
N TRP A 40 -11.93 -1.80 1.56
CA TRP A 40 -11.02 -2.06 0.44
C TRP A 40 -9.59 -1.61 0.74
N ALA A 41 -9.42 -0.46 1.42
CA ALA A 41 -8.13 0.03 1.85
C ALA A 41 -7.44 -0.94 2.84
N ASP A 42 -8.21 -1.57 3.74
CA ASP A 42 -7.70 -2.55 4.72
C ASP A 42 -7.12 -3.79 4.02
N ARG A 43 -7.77 -4.25 2.93
CA ARG A 43 -7.26 -5.36 2.10
C ARG A 43 -5.93 -5.00 1.44
N LEU A 44 -5.88 -3.83 0.81
CA LEU A 44 -4.69 -3.33 0.10
C LEU A 44 -3.51 -3.08 1.04
N TRP A 45 -3.76 -2.80 2.32
CA TRP A 45 -2.71 -2.54 3.30
C TRP A 45 -1.71 -3.70 3.44
N SER A 46 -2.19 -4.93 3.27
CA SER A 46 -1.37 -6.14 3.34
C SER A 46 -0.67 -6.51 2.02
N LEU A 47 -1.11 -5.93 0.90
CA LEU A 47 -0.65 -6.27 -0.45
C LEU A 47 0.30 -5.22 -1.04
N CYS A 48 0.01 -3.94 -0.84
CA CYS A 48 0.76 -2.84 -1.44
C CYS A 48 2.22 -2.76 -0.96
N PRO A 49 2.57 -2.86 0.35
CA PRO A 49 3.97 -2.77 0.77
C PRO A 49 4.86 -3.87 0.15
N PRO A 50 4.47 -5.17 0.12
CA PRO A 50 5.21 -6.19 -0.62
C PRO A 50 5.41 -5.83 -2.10
N ILE A 51 4.36 -5.37 -2.78
CA ILE A 51 4.43 -5.00 -4.20
C ILE A 51 5.42 -3.85 -4.41
N TYR A 52 5.41 -2.82 -3.55
CA TYR A 52 6.35 -1.70 -3.65
C TYR A 52 7.79 -2.13 -3.45
N CYS A 53 8.07 -3.00 -2.47
CA CYS A 53 9.42 -3.54 -2.28
C CYS A 53 9.86 -4.42 -3.47
N LEU A 54 8.94 -5.20 -4.06
CA LEU A 54 9.23 -6.00 -5.24
C LEU A 54 9.51 -5.15 -6.49
N ILE A 55 8.79 -4.04 -6.70
CA ILE A 55 9.08 -3.08 -7.78
C ILE A 55 10.52 -2.56 -7.65
N VAL A 56 10.93 -2.22 -6.43
CA VAL A 56 12.27 -1.68 -6.16
C VAL A 56 13.37 -2.74 -6.27
N ALA A 57 13.13 -3.97 -5.81
CA ALA A 57 14.08 -5.07 -5.97
C ALA A 57 14.23 -5.50 -7.44
N ALA A 58 13.13 -5.54 -8.19
CA ALA A 58 13.12 -5.89 -9.61
C ALA A 58 13.85 -4.85 -10.48
N ASP A 59 13.78 -3.56 -10.11
CA ASP A 59 14.54 -2.51 -10.80
C ASP A 59 16.06 -2.67 -10.67
N ALA A 60 16.52 -3.28 -9.58
CA ALA A 60 17.93 -3.63 -9.41
C ALA A 60 18.25 -5.03 -9.95
N ASP A 61 17.42 -5.60 -10.83
CA ASP A 61 17.53 -6.96 -11.37
C ASP A 61 17.69 -8.05 -10.28
N PHE A 62 17.18 -7.80 -9.08
CA PHE A 62 17.41 -8.61 -7.88
C PHE A 62 18.91 -8.84 -7.57
N ALA A 63 19.81 -7.95 -8.02
CA ALA A 63 21.25 -8.05 -7.78
C ALA A 63 21.66 -7.59 -6.37
N SER A 64 20.83 -6.79 -5.68
CA SER A 64 21.13 -6.27 -4.34
C SER A 64 20.59 -7.18 -3.23
N PRO A 65 21.45 -7.81 -2.39
CA PRO A 65 21.00 -8.66 -1.28
C PRO A 65 20.12 -7.91 -0.27
N ARG A 66 20.42 -6.64 0.00
CA ARG A 66 19.64 -5.79 0.91
C ARG A 66 18.21 -5.60 0.42
N LEU A 67 18.03 -5.23 -0.85
CA LEU A 67 16.70 -5.02 -1.44
C LEU A 67 15.90 -6.32 -1.46
N ASN A 68 16.54 -7.43 -1.81
CA ASN A 68 15.91 -8.75 -1.82
C ASN A 68 15.48 -9.17 -0.41
N LEU A 69 16.32 -8.99 0.59
CA LEU A 69 15.99 -9.30 1.98
C LEU A 69 14.79 -8.48 2.46
N MET A 70 14.79 -7.17 2.21
CA MET A 70 13.65 -6.31 2.54
C MET A 70 12.37 -6.76 1.84
N ALA A 71 12.43 -7.06 0.54
CA ALA A 71 11.28 -7.54 -0.21
C ALA A 71 10.73 -8.87 0.35
N VAL A 72 11.60 -9.81 0.71
CA VAL A 72 11.20 -11.09 1.33
C VAL A 72 10.55 -10.86 2.70
N LEU A 73 11.19 -10.09 3.59
CA LEU A 73 10.67 -9.82 4.93
C LEU A 73 9.31 -9.12 4.88
N VAL A 74 9.16 -8.11 4.03
CA VAL A 74 7.90 -7.40 3.85
C VAL A 74 6.85 -8.31 3.21
N THR A 75 7.22 -9.18 2.27
CA THR A 75 6.30 -10.18 1.70
C THR A 75 5.80 -11.16 2.77
N LEU A 76 6.69 -11.69 3.62
CA LEU A 76 6.30 -12.57 4.72
C LEU A 76 5.37 -11.85 5.72
N TRP A 77 5.66 -10.60 6.04
CA TRP A 77 4.79 -9.77 6.87
C TRP A 77 3.42 -9.54 6.21
N GLY A 78 3.38 -9.24 4.92
CA GLY A 78 2.15 -9.04 4.14
C GLY A 78 1.30 -10.31 4.06
N LEU A 79 1.93 -11.46 3.83
CA LEU A 79 1.28 -12.77 3.87
C LEU A 79 0.66 -13.06 5.25
N ARG A 80 1.42 -12.80 6.33
CA ARG A 80 0.91 -12.94 7.71
C ARG A 80 -0.32 -12.07 7.96
N LEU A 81 -0.28 -10.80 7.51
CA LEU A 81 -1.40 -9.88 7.66
C LEU A 81 -2.61 -10.31 6.83
N THR A 82 -2.39 -10.69 5.57
CA THR A 82 -3.42 -11.20 4.67
C THR A 82 -4.12 -12.41 5.29
N TYR A 83 -3.35 -13.38 5.79
CA TYR A 83 -3.88 -14.54 6.48
C TYR A 83 -4.68 -14.16 7.74
N ASN A 84 -4.16 -13.25 8.56
CA ASN A 84 -4.84 -12.77 9.77
C ASN A 84 -6.14 -12.00 9.45
N TYR A 85 -6.20 -11.28 8.33
CA TYR A 85 -7.40 -10.58 7.90
C TYR A 85 -8.43 -11.56 7.32
N ALA A 86 -7.97 -12.54 6.53
CA ALA A 86 -8.81 -13.59 5.96
C ALA A 86 -9.49 -14.45 7.03
N ARG A 87 -8.75 -14.92 8.05
CA ARG A 87 -9.34 -15.70 9.16
C ARG A 87 -10.38 -14.94 9.97
N LYS A 88 -10.35 -13.61 9.94
CA LYS A 88 -11.32 -12.73 10.62
C LYS A 88 -12.49 -12.35 9.71
N GLY A 89 -12.55 -12.88 8.48
CA GLY A 89 -13.64 -12.65 7.54
C GLY A 89 -13.51 -11.36 6.71
N GLY A 90 -12.37 -10.67 6.73
CA GLY A 90 -12.20 -9.39 6.02
C GLY A 90 -12.27 -9.46 4.49
N PHE A 91 -12.20 -10.66 3.92
CA PHE A 91 -12.44 -10.93 2.50
C PHE A 91 -13.84 -11.51 2.20
N SER A 92 -14.64 -11.79 3.23
CA SER A 92 -16.01 -12.25 3.07
C SER A 92 -16.93 -11.09 2.68
N LYS A 93 -18.02 -11.38 1.96
CA LYS A 93 -19.07 -10.38 1.70
C LYS A 93 -19.64 -9.87 3.03
N GLY A 94 -19.67 -8.55 3.21
CA GLY A 94 -20.11 -7.93 4.47
C GLY A 94 -19.07 -7.98 5.60
N GLY A 95 -17.84 -8.43 5.33
CA GLY A 95 -16.71 -8.39 6.28
C GLY A 95 -16.11 -6.99 6.49
N GLU A 96 -16.93 -5.94 6.32
CA GLU A 96 -16.55 -4.56 6.54
C GLU A 96 -16.20 -4.35 8.02
N ASP A 97 -15.22 -3.49 8.28
CA ASP A 97 -14.89 -3.11 9.64
C ASP A 97 -16.05 -2.37 10.31
N TYR A 98 -16.51 -2.88 11.45
CA TYR A 98 -17.63 -2.31 12.23
C TYR A 98 -17.43 -0.85 12.62
N ARG A 99 -16.17 -0.37 12.68
CA ARG A 99 -15.84 1.03 12.97
C ARG A 99 -16.43 1.97 11.91
N TRP A 100 -16.54 1.53 10.66
CA TRP A 100 -17.12 2.35 9.59
C TRP A 100 -18.59 2.65 9.82
N ALA A 101 -19.38 1.67 10.26
CA ALA A 101 -20.77 1.89 10.63
C ALA A 101 -20.91 2.91 11.78
N ALA A 102 -20.08 2.76 12.83
CA ALA A 102 -20.09 3.68 13.97
C ALA A 102 -19.66 5.11 13.61
N ILE A 103 -18.74 5.29 12.64
CA ILE A 103 -18.35 6.61 12.15
C ILE A 103 -19.44 7.18 11.24
N HIS A 104 -20.01 6.37 10.34
CA HIS A 104 -21.09 6.76 9.44
C HIS A 104 -22.30 7.30 10.20
N GLU A 105 -22.66 6.67 11.33
CA GLU A 105 -23.73 7.14 12.21
C GLU A 105 -23.45 8.53 12.80
N LYS A 106 -22.18 8.84 13.11
CA LYS A 106 -21.79 10.11 13.76
C LYS A 106 -21.71 11.29 12.81
N ILE A 107 -21.20 11.09 11.60
CA ILE A 107 -20.90 12.18 10.65
C ILE A 107 -21.86 12.24 9.46
N GLY A 108 -22.79 11.29 9.38
CA GLY A 108 -23.76 11.17 8.31
C GLY A 108 -23.14 10.79 6.96
N PRO A 109 -23.97 10.56 5.93
CA PRO A 109 -23.52 10.01 4.65
C PRO A 109 -22.60 10.96 3.88
N VAL A 110 -22.85 12.27 3.89
CA VAL A 110 -22.03 13.26 3.18
C VAL A 110 -20.65 13.38 3.83
N GLY A 111 -20.60 13.52 5.16
CA GLY A 111 -19.35 13.57 5.91
C GLY A 111 -18.54 12.28 5.73
N PHE A 112 -19.22 11.14 5.70
CA PHE A 112 -18.57 9.85 5.49
C PHE A 112 -17.99 9.70 4.08
N GLN A 113 -18.68 10.17 3.03
CA GLN A 113 -18.11 10.18 1.69
C GLN A 113 -16.91 11.12 1.57
N ALA A 114 -16.93 12.29 2.24
CA ALA A 114 -15.77 13.17 2.30
C ALA A 114 -14.59 12.49 3.00
N LEU A 115 -14.83 11.81 4.14
CA LEU A 115 -13.82 11.01 4.83
C LEU A 115 -13.27 9.90 3.93
N ASN A 116 -14.13 9.21 3.19
CA ASN A 116 -13.72 8.16 2.28
C ASN A 116 -12.84 8.68 1.14
N LEU A 117 -13.28 9.76 0.48
CA LEU A 117 -12.59 10.38 -0.64
C LEU A 117 -11.26 11.02 -0.24
N LEU A 118 -11.14 11.58 0.96
CA LEU A 118 -9.94 12.32 1.37
C LEU A 118 -8.97 11.50 2.22
N PHE A 119 -9.46 10.51 2.98
CA PHE A 119 -8.66 9.82 3.98
C PHE A 119 -8.68 8.30 3.84
N ILE A 120 -9.85 7.65 3.79
CA ILE A 120 -9.91 6.17 3.80
C ILE A 120 -9.22 5.60 2.57
N ALA A 121 -9.58 6.06 1.37
CA ALA A 121 -8.99 5.54 0.15
C ALA A 121 -7.59 6.13 -0.12
N PRO A 122 -7.41 7.42 -0.43
CA PRO A 122 -6.09 7.93 -0.78
C PRO A 122 -5.16 8.13 0.42
N GLY A 123 -5.68 8.53 1.59
CA GLY A 123 -4.85 8.77 2.78
C GLY A 123 -4.19 7.49 3.32
N GLN A 124 -4.94 6.37 3.35
CA GLN A 124 -4.37 5.07 3.71
C GLN A 124 -3.34 4.61 2.68
N MET A 125 -3.64 4.69 1.38
CA MET A 125 -2.68 4.29 0.34
C MET A 125 -1.40 5.13 0.35
N LEU A 126 -1.52 6.44 0.56
CA LEU A 126 -0.37 7.32 0.72
C LEU A 126 0.46 6.96 1.95
N THR A 127 -0.19 6.67 3.08
CA THR A 127 0.49 6.21 4.30
C THR A 127 1.24 4.92 4.07
N VAL A 128 0.66 3.99 3.31
CA VAL A 128 1.27 2.72 2.92
C VAL A 128 2.50 2.92 2.05
N TRP A 129 2.43 3.83 1.08
CA TRP A 129 3.58 4.18 0.26
C TRP A 129 4.69 4.82 1.11
N LEU A 130 4.35 5.80 1.97
CA LEU A 130 5.30 6.43 2.90
C LEU A 130 5.95 5.43 3.86
N PHE A 131 5.18 4.47 4.38
CA PHE A 131 5.67 3.40 5.23
C PHE A 131 6.72 2.52 4.54
N ALA A 132 6.62 2.35 3.22
CA ALA A 132 7.60 1.61 2.42
C ALA A 132 8.86 2.42 2.07
N SER A 133 8.93 3.73 2.40
CA SER A 133 10.07 4.60 2.07
C SER A 133 11.47 4.08 2.45
N PRO A 134 11.69 3.27 3.51
CA PRO A 134 13.03 2.72 3.77
C PRO A 134 13.61 1.91 2.60
N VAL A 135 12.76 1.26 1.77
CA VAL A 135 13.25 0.51 0.60
C VAL A 135 13.83 1.45 -0.47
N HIS A 136 13.31 2.68 -0.57
CA HIS A 136 13.87 3.69 -1.46
C HIS A 136 15.26 4.13 -0.99
N GLN A 137 15.43 4.32 0.32
CA GLN A 137 16.73 4.63 0.90
C GLN A 137 17.72 3.49 0.61
N ALA A 138 17.33 2.23 0.81
CA ALA A 138 18.17 1.09 0.48
C ALA A 138 18.55 1.05 -1.02
N TRP A 139 17.65 1.47 -1.91
CA TRP A 139 17.90 1.53 -3.35
C TRP A 139 18.87 2.64 -3.76
N LEU A 140 18.84 3.80 -3.09
CA LEU A 140 19.82 4.88 -3.30
C LEU A 140 21.24 4.42 -2.94
N TRP A 141 21.38 3.53 -1.96
CA TRP A 141 22.67 2.99 -1.47
C TRP A 141 22.87 1.51 -1.86
N ARG A 142 22.27 1.07 -2.97
CA ARG A 142 22.29 -0.34 -3.40
C ARG A 142 23.70 -0.86 -3.74
N GLU A 143 24.61 0.03 -4.12
CA GLU A 143 26.02 -0.28 -4.41
C GLU A 143 26.83 -0.53 -3.13
N THR A 144 26.36 -0.05 -1.98
CA THR A 144 27.01 -0.30 -0.68
C THR A 144 26.78 -1.75 -0.28
N PRO A 145 27.85 -2.56 -0.10
CA PRO A 145 27.72 -3.95 0.29
C PRO A 145 26.90 -4.11 1.58
N MET A 146 26.14 -5.20 1.66
CA MET A 146 25.42 -5.57 2.87
C MET A 146 26.43 -6.03 3.93
N THR A 147 26.23 -5.57 5.17
CA THR A 147 27.07 -5.84 6.34
C THR A 147 26.26 -6.50 7.46
N PHE A 148 26.89 -6.76 8.60
CA PHE A 148 26.21 -7.32 9.77
C PHE A 148 25.26 -6.34 10.47
N LEU A 149 25.42 -5.03 10.25
CA LEU A 149 24.58 -4.00 10.87
C LEU A 149 23.31 -3.67 10.07
N ASP A 150 23.13 -4.31 8.90
CA ASP A 150 21.92 -4.24 8.07
C ASP A 150 20.83 -5.19 8.58
#